data_AF-A0A5J4Q632-F1
#
_entry.id   AF-A0A5J4Q632-F1
#
_cell.length_a   1.000
_cell.length_b   1.000
_cell.length_c   1.000
_cell.angle_alpha   90.00
_cell.angle_beta   90.00
_cell.angle_gamma   90.00
#
_symmetry.space_group_name_H-M   'P 1'
#
loop_
_entity.id
_entity.type
_entity.pdbx_description
1 polymer ?
#
loop_
_entity_poly.entity_id
_entity_poly.type
_entity_poly.pdbx_seq_one_letter_code
_entity_poly.pdbx_strand_id
1 'polypeptide(L)'
;LYHRSRRPIEPEAVFGQTKANKQYNRFRHFGEDKVKMDFAIFAIAFNLGKLARKVQKVSENKQKSLAFMKNSFLIVIFVLLHETKGDLDNKPKIAA
;
A
#
# COMPACT_ATOMS: atom_id res chain seq x y z
N LEU A 1 14.18 -12.29 -4.64
CA LEU A 1 14.40 -11.33 -3.52
C LEU A 1 15.86 -11.30 -3.04
N TYR A 2 16.51 -12.47 -2.90
CA TYR A 2 17.91 -12.64 -2.47
C TYR A 2 18.94 -11.70 -3.14
N HIS A 3 18.83 -11.50 -4.45
CA HIS A 3 19.75 -10.62 -5.18
C HIS A 3 19.45 -9.12 -5.05
N ARG A 4 18.27 -8.73 -4.57
CA ARG A 4 17.87 -7.31 -4.46
C ARG A 4 18.35 -6.67 -3.16
N SER A 5 18.47 -7.45 -2.08
CA SER A 5 18.99 -7.00 -0.79
C SER A 5 20.51 -6.90 -0.72
N ARG A 6 21.23 -7.52 -1.67
CA ARG A 6 22.70 -7.51 -1.75
C ARG A 6 23.26 -6.48 -2.74
N ARG A 7 22.41 -5.63 -3.33
CA ARG A 7 22.89 -4.59 -4.24
C ARG A 7 23.62 -3.52 -3.44
N PRO A 8 24.76 -3.01 -3.96
CA PRO A 8 25.32 -1.77 -3.46
C PRO A 8 24.23 -0.69 -3.41
N ILE A 9 24.19 0.03 -2.29
CA ILE A 9 23.29 1.17 -2.15
C ILE A 9 24.10 2.38 -2.58
N GLU A 10 23.86 2.85 -3.79
CA GLU A 10 24.44 4.10 -4.29
C GLU A 10 23.97 5.25 -3.37
N PRO A 11 24.88 5.88 -2.59
CA PRO A 11 24.49 6.98 -1.71
C PRO A 11 23.83 8.14 -2.49
N GLU A 12 24.21 8.33 -3.76
CA GLU A 12 23.70 9.33 -4.68
C GLU A 12 22.20 9.18 -4.94
N ALA A 13 21.68 7.94 -4.97
CA ALA A 13 20.26 7.70 -5.20
C ALA A 13 19.40 8.25 -4.06
N VAL A 14 19.91 8.21 -2.82
CA VAL A 14 19.24 8.81 -1.66
C VAL A 14 19.26 10.33 -1.80
N PHE A 15 20.39 10.93 -2.16
CA PHE A 15 20.50 12.38 -2.36
C PHE A 15 19.65 12.89 -3.54
N GLY A 16 19.51 12.13 -4.62
CA GLY A 16 18.63 12.45 -5.75
C GLY A 16 17.16 12.53 -5.35
N GLN A 17 16.66 11.54 -4.60
CA GLN A 17 15.28 11.55 -4.08
C GLN A 17 15.05 12.70 -3.09
N THR A 18 16.07 13.00 -2.29
CA THR A 18 16.05 14.07 -1.30
C THR A 18 15.88 15.44 -1.96
N LYS A 19 16.64 15.67 -3.04
CA LYS A 19 16.59 16.90 -3.81
C LYS A 19 15.29 17.04 -4.60
N ALA A 20 14.91 16.02 -5.37
CA ALA A 20 13.76 16.07 -6.26
C ALA A 20 12.40 15.97 -5.54
N ASN A 21 12.26 15.04 -4.58
CA ASN A 21 10.95 14.72 -3.97
C ASN A 21 10.74 15.33 -2.58
N LYS A 22 11.81 15.80 -1.92
CA LYS A 22 11.75 16.35 -0.55
C LYS A 22 12.19 17.80 -0.46
N GLN A 23 12.53 18.43 -1.60
CA GLN A 23 12.96 19.82 -1.71
C GLN A 23 14.15 20.17 -0.79
N TYR A 24 14.91 19.16 -0.35
CA TYR A 24 16.07 19.35 0.50
C TYR A 24 17.31 19.39 -0.39
N ASN A 25 17.73 20.61 -0.72
CA ASN A 25 18.73 20.85 -1.76
C ASN A 25 20.17 20.99 -1.23
N ARG A 26 20.34 21.40 0.03
CA ARG A 26 21.65 21.54 0.69
C ARG A 26 21.52 21.50 2.21
N PHE A 27 22.63 21.17 2.88
CA PHE A 27 22.78 21.37 4.32
C PHE A 27 22.68 22.86 4.67
N ARG A 28 21.96 23.17 5.75
CA ARG A 28 21.69 24.55 6.15
C ARG A 28 22.79 25.09 7.04
N HIS A 29 23.43 24.22 7.80
CA HIS A 29 24.52 24.58 8.68
C HIS A 29 25.89 24.33 8.04
N PHE A 30 26.87 25.10 8.50
CA PHE A 30 28.27 25.00 8.10
C PHE A 30 29.12 24.51 9.26
N GLY A 31 30.16 23.72 8.96
CA GLY A 31 30.99 23.03 9.95
C GLY A 31 30.59 21.56 10.10
N GLU A 32 31.59 20.69 10.22
CA GLU A 32 31.43 19.23 10.17
C GLU A 32 30.38 18.71 11.16
N ASP A 33 30.45 19.13 12.42
CA ASP A 33 29.53 18.67 13.46
C ASP A 33 28.08 19.06 13.18
N LYS A 34 27.86 20.28 12.67
CA LYS A 34 26.52 20.78 12.37
C LYS A 34 25.94 20.13 11.12
N VAL A 35 26.78 19.86 10.12
CA VAL A 35 26.38 19.09 8.93
C VAL A 35 26.02 17.65 9.31
N LYS A 36 26.76 17.02 10.22
CA LYS A 36 26.42 15.69 10.77
C LYS A 36 25.08 15.69 11.50
N MET A 37 24.79 16.73 12.28
CA MET A 37 23.48 16.89 12.93
C MET A 37 22.34 17.03 11.92
N ASP A 38 22.50 17.88 10.90
CA ASP A 38 21.52 18.03 9.81
C ASP A 38 21.26 16.70 9.11
N PHE A 39 22.32 15.94 8.83
CA PHE A 39 22.23 14.62 8.20
C PHE A 39 21.54 13.59 9.10
N ALA A 40 21.79 13.60 10.41
CA ALA A 40 21.16 12.70 11.36
C ALA A 40 19.63 12.93 11.42
N ILE A 41 19.20 14.19 11.53
CA ILE A 41 17.79 14.57 11.49
C ILE A 41 17.16 14.12 10.17
N PHE A 42 17.85 14.38 9.05
CA PHE A 42 17.40 13.98 7.73
C PHE A 42 17.20 12.45 7.64
N ALA A 43 18.16 11.66 8.11
CA ALA A 43 18.10 10.19 8.09
C ALA A 43 16.92 9.65 8.93
N ILE A 44 16.69 10.24 10.11
CA ILE A 44 15.55 9.88 10.97
C ILE A 44 14.23 10.17 10.23
N ALA A 45 14.06 11.39 9.72
CA ALA A 45 12.85 11.78 8.98
C ALA A 45 12.62 10.88 7.75
N PHE A 46 13.68 10.53 7.02
CA PHE A 46 13.60 9.67 5.85
C PHE A 46 13.16 8.25 6.20
N ASN A 47 13.66 7.69 7.30
CA ASN A 47 13.28 6.37 7.80
C ASN A 47 11.85 6.34 8.34
N LEU A 48 11.41 7.36 9.08
CA LEU A 48 10.01 7.52 9.49
C LEU A 48 9.07 7.58 8.28
N GLY A 49 9.45 8.34 7.25
CA GLY A 49 8.70 8.38 6.00
C GLY A 49 8.62 7.02 5.30
N LYS A 50 9.67 6.18 5.35
CA LYS A 50 9.62 4.80 4.83
C LYS A 50 8.64 3.92 5.61
N LEU A 51 8.63 4.03 6.93
CA LEU A 51 7.70 3.28 7.79
C LEU A 51 6.25 3.67 7.51
N ALA A 52 5.95 4.97 7.43
CA ALA A 52 4.61 5.46 7.11
C ALA A 52 4.08 4.90 5.76
N ARG A 53 4.92 4.91 4.72
CA ARG A 53 4.55 4.33 3.40
C ARG A 53 4.31 2.82 3.48
N LYS A 54 5.08 2.09 4.31
CA LYS A 54 4.87 0.65 4.50
C LYS A 54 3.52 0.38 5.15
N VAL A 55 3.14 1.16 6.17
CA VAL A 55 1.84 1.06 6.84
C VAL A 55 0.70 1.36 5.86
N GLN A 56 0.80 2.46 5.11
CA GLN A 56 -0.22 2.82 4.11
C GLN A 56 -0.40 1.74 3.04
N LYS A 57 0.69 1.17 2.52
CA LYS A 57 0.59 0.11 1.51
C LYS A 57 -0.09 -1.15 2.05
N VAL A 58 0.14 -1.49 3.32
CA VAL A 58 -0.53 -2.61 3.99
C VAL A 58 -2.02 -2.32 4.15
N SER A 59 -2.40 -1.12 4.57
CA SER A 59 -3.82 -0.75 4.70
C SER A 59 -4.55 -0.75 3.36
N GLU A 60 -3.92 -0.19 2.31
CA GLU A 60 -4.48 -0.20 0.95
C GLU A 60 -4.67 -1.63 0.43
N ASN A 61 -3.68 -2.50 0.61
CA ASN A 61 -3.78 -3.90 0.21
C ASN A 61 -4.89 -4.64 0.97
N LYS A 62 -5.01 -4.40 2.29
CA LYS A 62 -6.08 -4.97 3.11
C LYS A 62 -7.45 -4.50 2.61
N GLN A 63 -7.60 -3.21 2.31
CA GLN A 63 -8.85 -2.65 1.79
C GLN A 63 -9.22 -3.21 0.42
N LYS A 64 -8.24 -3.35 -0.49
CA LYS A 64 -8.42 -4.02 -1.79
C LYS A 64 -8.86 -5.47 -1.64
N SER A 65 -8.22 -6.23 -0.74
CA SER A 65 -8.60 -7.62 -0.47
C SER A 65 -10.02 -7.73 0.11
N LEU A 66 -10.41 -6.81 1.00
CA LEU A 66 -11.76 -6.79 1.57
C LEU A 66 -12.81 -6.45 0.51
N ALA A 67 -12.52 -5.48 -0.37
CA ALA A 67 -13.42 -5.12 -1.46
C ALA A 67 -13.60 -6.30 -2.44
N PHE A 68 -12.52 -7.01 -2.77
CA PHE A 68 -12.58 -8.21 -3.59
C PHE A 68 -13.44 -9.31 -2.93
N MET A 69 -13.25 -9.57 -1.64
CA MET A 69 -14.06 -10.55 -0.90
C MET A 69 -15.55 -10.15 -0.84
N LYS A 70 -15.87 -8.87 -0.63
CA LYS A 70 -17.24 -8.37 -0.66
C LYS A 70 -17.89 -8.57 -2.02
N ASN A 71 -17.20 -8.19 -3.09
CA ASN A 71 -17.70 -8.34 -4.45
C ASN A 71 -17.94 -9.81 -4.81
N SER A 72 -17.00 -10.70 -4.43
CA SER A 72 -17.15 -12.14 -4.63
C SER A 72 -18.35 -12.70 -3.87
N PHE A 73 -18.56 -12.30 -2.62
CA PHE A 73 -19.70 -12.75 -1.82
C PHE A 73 -21.05 -12.28 -2.37
N LEU A 74 -21.13 -11.03 -2.86
CA LEU A 74 -22.33 -10.49 -3.51
C LEU A 74 -22.71 -11.29 -4.76
N ILE A 75 -21.72 -11.71 -5.56
CA ILE A 75 -21.96 -12.54 -6.75
C ILE A 75 -22.54 -13.90 -6.34
N VAL A 76 -21.97 -14.55 -5.32
CA VAL A 76 -22.49 -15.85 -4.83
C VAL A 76 -23.93 -15.72 -4.33
N ILE A 77 -24.24 -14.68 -3.55
CA ILE A 77 -25.62 -14.43 -3.10
C ILE A 77 -26.55 -14.21 -4.28
N PHE A 78 -26.14 -13.43 -5.28
CA PHE A 78 -26.95 -13.16 -6.47
C PHE A 78 -27.26 -14.45 -7.24
N VAL A 79 -26.25 -15.31 -7.45
CA VAL A 79 -26.42 -16.62 -8.12
C VAL A 79 -27.37 -17.52 -7.31
N LEU A 80 -27.20 -17.60 -5.99
CA LEU A 80 -28.09 -18.39 -5.14
C LEU A 80 -29.53 -17.86 -5.14
N LEU A 81 -29.73 -16.54 -5.13
CA LEU A 81 -31.05 -15.92 -5.22
C LEU A 81 -31.71 -16.13 -6.59
N HIS A 82 -30.91 -16.20 -7.66
CA HIS A 82 -31.41 -16.53 -8.99
C HIS A 82 -31.90 -17.97 -9.03
N GLU A 83 -31.11 -18.90 -8.48
CA GLU A 83 -31.44 -20.33 -8.43
C GLU A 83 -32.73 -20.60 -7.63
N THR A 84 -32.90 -19.95 -6.47
CA THR A 84 -34.11 -20.15 -5.64
C THR A 84 -35.38 -19.54 -6.23
N LYS A 85 -35.27 -18.46 -7.02
CA LYS A 85 -36.42 -17.89 -7.74
C LYS A 85 -36.87 -18.78 -8.89
N GLY A 86 -35.91 -19.33 -9.66
CA GLY A 86 -36.21 -20.27 -10.73
C GLY A 86 -36.97 -21.52 -10.23
N ASP A 87 -36.63 -22.00 -9.03
CA ASP A 87 -37.30 -23.17 -8.42
C ASP A 87 -38.72 -22.87 -7.90
N LEU A 88 -38.97 -21.63 -7.45
CA LEU A 88 -40.31 -21.19 -7.03
C LEU A 88 -41.27 -21.02 -8.22
N ASP A 89 -40.78 -20.53 -9.35
CA ASP A 89 -41.59 -20.34 -10.56
C ASP A 89 -41.93 -21.66 -11.27
N ASN A 90 -41.11 -22.70 -11.07
CA ASN A 90 -41.29 -24.02 -11.67
C ASN A 90 -42.03 -25.02 -10.75
N LYS A 91 -42.49 -24.58 -9.56
CA LYS A 91 -43.30 -25.43 -8.68
C LYS A 91 -44.68 -25.64 -9.30
N PRO A 92 -45.14 -26.88 -9.52
CA PRO A 92 -46.44 -27.14 -10.11
C PRO A 92 -47.52 -26.52 -9.21
N LYS A 93 -48.32 -25.62 -9.79
CA LYS A 93 -49.53 -25.11 -9.13
C LYS A 93 -50.40 -26.33 -8.86
N ILE A 94 -50.48 -26.74 -7.60
CA ILE A 94 -51.41 -27.79 -7.17
C ILE A 94 -52.79 -27.21 -7.43
N ALA A 95 -53.40 -27.63 -8.54
CA ALA A 95 -54.77 -27.30 -8.88
C ALA A 95 -55.66 -27.93 -7.79
N ALA A 96 -56.27 -27.08 -6.99
CA ALA A 96 -57.32 -27.43 -6.04
C ALA A 96 -58.66 -27.59 -6.77
#